data_AF-A0A1C6BSW6-F1
#
_entry.id   AF-A0A1C6BSW6-F1
#
_cell.length_a   1.000
_cell.length_b   1.000
_cell.length_c   1.000
_cell.angle_alpha   90.00
_cell.angle_beta   90.00
_cell.angle_gamma   90.00
#
_symmetry.space_group_name_H-M   'P 1'
#
loop_
_entity.id
_entity.type
_entity.pdbx_description
1 polymer ?
#
loop_
_entity_poly.entity_id
_entity_poly.type
_entity_poly.pdbx_seq_one_letter_code
_entity_poly.pdbx_strand_id
1 'polypeptide(L)'
;MLKISDESYERANEILEDIGYVCETSDYYEDWEDIARSSFCVMDDLDADRYNMTCAAFAEKIEELFNNGKTNYAKGIHSAFLDYLKERRDYLEFNGYYDTPELPEDADEDDIDLYNEKMERYEAYEELINAVDKWIDKMNRLELA
;
A
#
# COMPACT_ATOMS: atom_id res chain seq x y z
N MET A 1 8.80 5.55 16.04
CA MET A 1 8.04 4.33 15.67
C MET A 1 6.61 4.79 15.44
N LEU A 2 6.06 4.59 14.24
CA LEU A 2 4.65 4.86 13.97
C LEU A 2 3.85 3.92 14.90
N LYS A 3 2.88 4.43 15.65
CA LYS A 3 2.03 3.56 16.47
C LYS A 3 1.01 2.91 15.53
N ILE A 4 1.27 1.67 15.13
CA ILE A 4 0.37 0.90 14.27
C ILE A 4 -0.93 0.62 15.05
N SER A 5 -2.08 0.80 14.40
CA SER A 5 -3.37 0.50 15.02
C SER A 5 -3.66 -1.00 15.01
N ASP A 6 -4.45 -1.48 15.97
CA ASP A 6 -4.91 -2.88 16.01
C ASP A 6 -5.62 -3.26 14.71
N GLU A 7 -6.46 -2.36 14.18
CA GLU A 7 -7.15 -2.52 12.89
C GLU A 7 -6.17 -2.75 11.72
N SER A 8 -5.01 -2.09 11.73
CA SER A 8 -4.01 -2.27 10.68
C SER A 8 -3.32 -3.63 10.78
N TYR A 9 -3.09 -4.12 12.01
CA TYR A 9 -2.59 -5.48 12.21
C TYR A 9 -3.64 -6.54 11.87
N GLU A 10 -4.91 -6.32 12.20
CA GLU A 10 -6.03 -7.19 11.82
C GLU A 10 -6.12 -7.30 10.31
N ARG A 11 -6.14 -6.18 9.59
CA ARG A 11 -6.13 -6.17 8.11
C ARG A 11 -4.94 -6.93 7.54
N ALA A 12 -3.73 -6.69 8.06
CA ALA A 12 -2.54 -7.39 7.60
C ALA A 12 -2.62 -8.90 7.89
N ASN A 13 -3.17 -9.31 9.03
CA ASN A 13 -3.42 -10.73 9.34
C ASN A 13 -4.41 -11.36 8.38
N GLU A 14 -5.56 -10.73 8.15
CA GLU A 14 -6.61 -11.26 7.27
C GLU A 14 -6.09 -11.50 5.85
N ILE A 15 -5.32 -10.55 5.31
CA ILE A 15 -4.68 -10.68 4.00
C ILE A 15 -3.68 -11.84 3.99
N LEU A 16 -2.86 -11.98 5.05
CA LEU A 16 -1.88 -13.07 5.13
C LEU A 16 -2.51 -14.44 5.36
N GLU A 17 -3.65 -14.50 6.04
CA GLU A 17 -4.43 -15.73 6.20
C GLU A 17 -5.05 -16.16 4.86
N ASP A 18 -5.58 -15.22 4.09
CA ASP A 18 -6.12 -15.46 2.75
C ASP A 18 -5.04 -15.99 1.79
N ILE A 19 -3.87 -15.34 1.80
CA ILE A 19 -2.70 -15.81 1.02
C ILE A 19 -2.23 -17.18 1.54
N GLY A 20 -2.12 -17.33 2.86
CA GLY A 20 -1.61 -18.55 3.50
C GLY A 20 -2.46 -19.80 3.22
N TYR A 21 -3.79 -19.66 3.17
CA TYR A 21 -4.71 -20.75 2.83
C TYR A 21 -4.44 -21.32 1.43
N VAL A 22 -4.02 -20.46 0.50
CA VAL A 22 -3.68 -20.87 -0.85
C VAL A 22 -2.25 -21.41 -0.94
N CYS A 23 -1.32 -20.86 -0.16
CA CYS A 23 0.07 -21.33 -0.11
C CYS A 23 0.23 -22.76 0.43
N GLU A 24 -0.75 -23.31 1.17
CA GLU A 24 -0.76 -24.75 1.52
C GLU A 24 -0.90 -25.68 0.30
N THR A 25 -1.20 -25.14 -0.88
CA THR A 25 -1.52 -25.92 -2.09
C THR A 25 -0.49 -25.84 -3.24
N SER A 26 0.48 -24.90 -3.20
CA SER A 26 1.55 -24.79 -4.22
C SER A 26 2.90 -24.41 -3.61
N ASP A 27 3.95 -25.17 -3.99
CA ASP A 27 5.35 -24.95 -3.59
C ASP A 27 6.06 -23.85 -4.41
N TYR A 28 5.43 -23.31 -5.46
CA TYR A 28 6.01 -22.27 -6.32
C TYR A 28 5.42 -20.89 -5.98
N TYR A 29 6.26 -20.00 -5.44
CA TYR A 29 5.80 -18.66 -5.03
C TYR A 29 5.35 -17.77 -6.19
N GLU A 30 5.81 -18.04 -7.41
CA GLU A 30 5.40 -17.35 -8.64
C GLU A 30 3.91 -17.56 -8.94
N ASP A 31 3.31 -18.67 -8.48
CA ASP A 31 1.87 -18.93 -8.59
C ASP A 31 1.04 -18.13 -7.57
N TRP A 32 1.68 -17.43 -6.63
CA TRP A 32 1.00 -16.74 -5.54
C TRP A 32 0.65 -15.29 -5.89
N GLU A 33 1.26 -14.72 -6.93
CA GLU A 33 1.11 -13.30 -7.30
C GLU A 33 -0.35 -12.94 -7.61
N ASP A 34 -1.06 -13.76 -8.40
CA ASP A 34 -2.46 -13.49 -8.78
C ASP A 34 -3.42 -13.55 -7.60
N ILE A 35 -3.13 -14.38 -6.61
CA ILE A 35 -3.99 -14.63 -5.46
C ILE A 35 -3.75 -13.57 -4.39
N ALA A 36 -2.48 -13.31 -4.09
CA ALA A 36 -2.10 -12.24 -3.20
C ALA A 36 -2.56 -10.87 -3.71
N ARG A 37 -2.54 -10.64 -5.02
CA ARG A 37 -3.07 -9.41 -5.63
C ARG A 37 -4.53 -9.17 -5.23
N SER A 38 -5.39 -10.18 -5.32
CA SER A 38 -6.80 -10.05 -4.93
C SER A 38 -6.97 -9.71 -3.46
N SER A 39 -6.12 -10.26 -2.59
CA SER A 39 -6.17 -9.99 -1.15
C SER A 39 -5.73 -8.55 -0.82
N PHE A 40 -4.78 -7.98 -1.57
CA PHE A 40 -4.29 -6.62 -1.34
C PHE A 40 -5.25 -5.52 -1.81
N CYS A 41 -6.25 -5.81 -2.65
CA CYS A 41 -7.21 -4.82 -3.17
C CYS A 41 -7.91 -4.01 -2.06
N VAL A 42 -8.07 -4.57 -0.85
CA VAL A 42 -8.66 -3.86 0.31
C VAL A 42 -7.85 -2.63 0.74
N MET A 43 -6.59 -2.52 0.30
CA MET A 43 -5.72 -1.38 0.58
C MET A 43 -5.96 -0.20 -0.37
N ASP A 44 -6.64 -0.41 -1.50
CA ASP A 44 -6.82 0.60 -2.53
C ASP A 44 -7.77 1.74 -2.11
N ASP A 45 -8.63 1.48 -1.14
CA ASP A 45 -9.61 2.42 -0.58
C ASP A 45 -9.09 3.12 0.69
N LEU A 46 -7.85 2.87 1.10
CA LEU A 46 -7.29 3.47 2.31
C LEU A 46 -6.76 4.88 2.05
N ASP A 47 -7.00 5.78 3.00
CA ASP A 47 -6.28 7.04 3.11
C ASP A 47 -4.78 6.80 3.42
N ALA A 48 -3.96 7.84 3.23
CA ALA A 48 -2.51 7.74 3.36
C ALA A 48 -2.04 7.27 4.76
N ASP A 49 -2.76 7.63 5.83
CA ASP A 49 -2.42 7.24 7.20
C ASP A 49 -2.67 5.75 7.44
N ARG A 50 -3.87 5.27 7.09
CA ARG A 50 -4.23 3.85 7.19
C ARG A 50 -3.39 2.99 6.27
N TYR A 51 -3.08 3.49 5.07
CA TYR A 51 -2.17 2.84 4.14
C TYR A 51 -0.78 2.68 4.74
N ASN A 52 -0.21 3.76 5.31
CA ASN A 52 1.09 3.73 5.98
C ASN A 52 1.14 2.73 7.15
N MET A 53 0.11 2.72 8.01
CA MET A 53 0.04 1.80 9.15
C MET A 53 -0.10 0.34 8.70
N THR A 54 -0.91 0.07 7.69
CA THR A 54 -1.09 -1.28 7.13
C THR A 54 0.21 -1.78 6.49
N CYS A 55 0.90 -0.96 5.69
CA CYS A 55 2.19 -1.33 5.13
C CYS A 55 3.25 -1.60 6.21
N ALA A 56 3.21 -0.84 7.31
CA ALA A 56 4.09 -1.08 8.46
C ALA A 56 3.82 -2.42 9.14
N ALA A 57 2.54 -2.77 9.33
CA ALA A 57 2.16 -4.08 9.85
C ALA A 57 2.66 -5.21 8.94
N PHE A 58 2.57 -5.06 7.61
CA PHE A 58 3.10 -6.04 6.66
C PHE A 58 4.61 -6.21 6.79
N ALA A 59 5.36 -5.12 6.79
CA ALA A 59 6.82 -5.17 6.90
C ALA A 59 7.25 -5.88 8.20
N GLU A 60 6.64 -5.56 9.35
CA GLU A 60 6.94 -6.24 10.62
C GLU A 60 6.60 -7.74 10.56
N LYS A 61 5.47 -8.11 9.95
CA LYS A 61 5.08 -9.53 9.81
C LYS A 61 6.00 -10.32 8.89
N ILE A 62 6.43 -9.73 7.78
CA ILE A 62 7.39 -10.36 6.86
C ILE A 62 8.71 -10.64 7.61
N GLU A 63 9.23 -9.65 8.34
CA GLU A 63 10.43 -9.83 9.18
C GLU A 63 10.22 -10.90 10.25
N GLU A 64 9.08 -10.89 10.96
CA GLU A 64 8.75 -11.87 11.98
C GLU A 64 8.72 -13.30 11.40
N LEU A 65 8.03 -13.50 10.27
CA LEU A 65 7.96 -14.79 9.58
C LEU A 65 9.35 -15.28 9.17
N PHE A 66 10.18 -14.37 8.63
CA PHE A 66 11.55 -14.68 8.24
C PHE A 66 12.39 -15.11 9.45
N ASN A 67 12.38 -14.31 10.51
CA ASN A 67 13.14 -14.55 11.75
C ASN A 67 12.69 -15.84 12.48
N ASN A 68 11.43 -16.23 12.33
CA ASN A 68 10.88 -17.47 12.88
C ASN A 68 11.14 -18.70 11.99
N GLY A 69 11.97 -18.57 10.95
CA GLY A 69 12.40 -19.69 10.09
C GLY A 69 11.42 -20.04 8.97
N LYS A 70 10.32 -19.28 8.80
CA LYS A 70 9.40 -19.42 7.66
C LYS A 70 9.91 -18.63 6.45
N THR A 71 11.18 -18.81 6.11
CA THR A 71 11.93 -17.95 5.17
C THR A 71 11.34 -17.93 3.76
N ASN A 72 10.96 -19.08 3.20
CA ASN A 72 10.33 -19.15 1.88
C ASN A 72 8.98 -18.43 1.85
N TYR A 73 8.17 -18.61 2.89
CA TYR A 73 6.87 -17.95 3.00
C TYR A 73 7.05 -16.43 3.10
N ALA A 74 7.94 -15.96 3.96
CA ALA A 74 8.26 -14.54 4.09
C ALA A 74 8.73 -13.91 2.77
N LYS A 75 9.57 -14.60 2.00
CA LYS A 75 10.03 -14.15 0.67
C LYS A 75 8.89 -14.07 -0.35
N GLY A 76 8.00 -15.05 -0.36
CA GLY A 76 6.83 -15.03 -1.26
C GLY A 76 5.89 -13.86 -0.96
N ILE A 77 5.55 -13.66 0.32
CA ILE A 77 4.73 -12.51 0.75
C ILE A 77 5.43 -11.18 0.42
N HIS A 78 6.74 -11.08 0.67
CA HIS A 78 7.52 -9.89 0.33
C HIS A 78 7.45 -9.56 -1.16
N SER A 79 7.66 -10.54 -2.03
CA SER A 79 7.60 -10.35 -3.49
C SER A 79 6.21 -9.88 -3.93
N ALA A 80 5.17 -10.61 -3.52
CA ALA A 80 3.79 -10.29 -3.88
C ALA A 80 3.37 -8.91 -3.38
N PHE A 81 3.74 -8.55 -2.14
CA PHE A 81 3.43 -7.23 -1.60
C PHE A 81 4.19 -6.12 -2.33
N LEU A 82 5.46 -6.33 -2.65
CA LEU A 82 6.25 -5.35 -3.40
C LEU A 82 5.68 -5.12 -4.81
N ASP A 83 5.21 -6.17 -5.48
CA ASP A 83 4.60 -6.02 -6.80
C ASP A 83 3.24 -5.34 -6.74
N TYR A 84 2.41 -5.62 -5.72
CA TYR A 84 1.22 -4.82 -5.43
C TYR A 84 1.55 -3.33 -5.28
N LEU A 85 2.59 -2.98 -4.50
CA LEU A 85 2.98 -1.58 -4.31
C LEU A 85 3.35 -0.89 -5.64
N LYS A 86 4.09 -1.58 -6.52
CA LYS A 86 4.46 -1.06 -7.85
C LYS A 86 3.23 -0.87 -8.74
N GLU A 87 2.32 -1.84 -8.78
CA GLU A 87 1.08 -1.73 -9.55
C GLU A 87 0.21 -0.58 -9.03
N ARG A 88 0.13 -0.43 -7.70
CA ARG A 88 -0.59 0.69 -7.08
C ARG A 88 0.03 2.03 -7.45
N ARG A 89 1.37 2.12 -7.46
CA ARG A 89 2.10 3.31 -7.92
C ARG A 89 1.76 3.64 -9.36
N ASP A 90 1.84 2.66 -10.26
CA ASP A 90 1.55 2.87 -11.68
C ASP A 90 0.09 3.28 -11.91
N TYR A 91 -0.85 2.71 -11.14
CA TYR A 91 -2.26 3.10 -11.18
C TYR A 91 -2.46 4.55 -10.72
N LEU A 92 -1.85 4.95 -9.61
CA LEU A 92 -1.92 6.33 -9.10
C LEU A 92 -1.20 7.30 -10.03
N GLU A 93 -0.06 6.91 -10.59
CA GLU A 93 0.63 7.70 -11.58
C GLU A 93 -0.28 7.91 -12.79
N PHE A 94 -0.93 6.88 -13.34
CA PHE A 94 -1.79 7.01 -14.53
C PHE A 94 -3.11 7.75 -14.28
N ASN A 95 -3.76 7.56 -13.13
CA ASN A 95 -5.09 8.13 -12.83
C ASN A 95 -5.03 9.39 -11.93
N GLY A 96 -3.83 9.87 -11.62
CA GLY A 96 -3.59 10.92 -10.64
C GLY A 96 -3.93 12.34 -11.09
N TYR A 97 -3.84 13.27 -10.15
CA TYR A 97 -3.96 14.70 -10.39
C TYR A 97 -2.56 15.27 -10.67
N TYR A 98 -2.22 15.46 -11.94
CA TYR A 98 -0.89 15.95 -12.32
C TYR A 98 -0.69 17.46 -12.11
N ASP A 99 -1.77 18.23 -12.14
CA ASP A 99 -1.73 19.68 -12.02
C ASP A 99 -2.22 20.09 -10.66
N THR A 100 -1.37 20.81 -9.92
CA THR A 100 -1.78 21.49 -8.69
C THR A 100 -2.92 22.45 -9.02
N PRO A 101 -4.09 22.36 -8.36
CA PRO A 101 -5.18 23.28 -8.61
C PRO A 101 -4.74 24.73 -8.40
N GLU A 102 -5.22 25.63 -9.26
CA GLU A 102 -4.96 27.07 -9.18
C GLU A 102 -6.26 27.82 -8.89
N LEU A 103 -6.17 28.87 -8.08
CA LEU A 103 -7.28 29.78 -7.82
C LEU A 103 -7.14 31.02 -8.72
N PRO A 104 -8.17 31.36 -9.53
CA PRO A 104 -8.16 32.59 -10.33
C PRO A 104 -8.00 33.86 -9.48
N GLU A 105 -7.36 34.90 -10.04
CA GLU A 105 -7.20 36.19 -9.33
C GLU A 105 -8.54 36.92 -9.08
N ASP A 106 -9.54 36.67 -9.92
CA ASP A 106 -10.88 37.23 -9.87
C ASP A 106 -11.93 36.25 -9.32
N ALA A 107 -11.48 35.20 -8.62
CA ALA A 107 -12.33 34.15 -8.07
C ALA A 107 -13.47 34.68 -7.21
N ASP A 108 -14.67 34.16 -7.47
CA ASP A 108 -15.83 34.35 -6.59
C ASP A 108 -15.96 33.23 -5.54
N GLU A 109 -17.05 33.22 -4.78
CA GLU A 109 -17.30 32.22 -3.73
C GLU A 109 -17.41 30.79 -4.30
N ASP A 110 -18.05 30.63 -5.46
CA ASP A 110 -18.20 29.32 -6.10
C ASP A 110 -16.85 28.80 -6.61
N ASP A 111 -15.99 29.69 -7.12
CA ASP A 111 -14.61 29.36 -7.52
C ASP A 111 -13.75 28.93 -6.33
N ILE A 112 -13.88 29.60 -5.18
CA ILE A 112 -13.15 29.27 -3.95
C ILE A 112 -13.58 27.89 -3.42
N ASP A 113 -14.87 27.61 -3.39
CA ASP A 113 -15.39 26.31 -2.93
C ASP A 113 -14.90 25.18 -3.83
N LEU A 114 -14.94 25.36 -5.16
CA LEU A 114 -14.43 24.39 -6.13
C LEU A 114 -12.91 24.19 -5.99
N TYR A 115 -12.16 25.26 -5.77
CA TYR A 115 -10.72 25.17 -5.52
C TYR A 115 -10.41 24.34 -4.28
N ASN A 116 -11.09 24.59 -3.16
CA ASN A 116 -10.88 23.84 -1.92
C ASN A 116 -11.15 22.33 -2.11
N GLU A 117 -12.24 21.96 -2.79
CA GLU A 117 -12.57 20.55 -3.08
C GLU A 117 -11.51 19.88 -3.99
N LYS A 118 -10.96 20.62 -4.96
CA LYS A 118 -9.88 20.11 -5.82
C LYS A 118 -8.57 19.99 -5.06
N MET A 119 -8.24 20.97 -4.22
CA MET A 119 -7.02 20.96 -3.41
C MET A 119 -7.02 19.83 -2.41
N GLU A 120 -8.14 19.58 -1.71
CA GLU A 120 -8.26 18.45 -0.77
C GLU A 120 -7.99 17.10 -1.46
N ARG A 121 -8.55 16.91 -2.67
CA ARG A 121 -8.30 15.70 -3.47
C ARG A 121 -6.87 15.60 -3.97
N TYR A 122 -6.29 16.71 -4.40
CA TYR A 122 -4.89 16.77 -4.83
C TYR A 122 -3.94 16.43 -3.67
N GLU A 123 -4.15 17.01 -2.49
CA GLU A 123 -3.35 16.74 -1.29
C GLU A 123 -3.49 15.27 -0.87
N ALA A 124 -4.70 14.72 -0.83
CA ALA A 124 -4.92 13.31 -0.51
C ALA A 124 -4.22 12.36 -1.50
N TYR A 125 -4.23 12.71 -2.79
CA TYR A 125 -3.51 11.98 -3.83
C TYR A 125 -1.99 12.04 -3.61
N GLU A 126 -1.45 13.24 -3.42
CA GLU A 126 -0.02 13.49 -3.17
C GLU A 126 0.47 12.74 -1.93
N GLU A 127 -0.27 12.77 -0.83
CA GLU A 127 0.07 12.02 0.38
C GLU A 127 0.11 10.51 0.13
N LEU A 128 -0.85 9.98 -0.63
CA LEU A 128 -0.94 8.56 -0.91
C LEU A 128 0.17 8.09 -1.86
N ILE A 129 0.44 8.80 -2.96
CA ILE A 129 1.51 8.41 -3.90
C ILE A 129 2.89 8.49 -3.23
N ASN A 130 3.13 9.51 -2.41
CA ASN A 130 4.35 9.62 -1.60
C ASN A 130 4.47 8.49 -0.57
N ALA A 131 3.36 8.05 0.03
CA ALA A 131 3.35 6.90 0.91
C ALA A 131 3.71 5.60 0.16
N VAL A 132 3.15 5.39 -1.03
CA VAL A 132 3.44 4.22 -1.88
C VAL A 132 4.92 4.19 -2.27
N ASP A 133 5.47 5.29 -2.77
CA ASP A 133 6.89 5.39 -3.16
C ASP A 133 7.83 5.10 -1.98
N LYS A 134 7.52 5.65 -0.80
CA LYS A 134 8.25 5.37 0.45
C LYS A 134 8.24 3.89 0.78
N TRP A 135 7.11 3.20 0.64
CA TRP A 135 7.02 1.77 0.96
C TRP A 135 7.69 0.90 -0.09
N ILE A 136 7.64 1.25 -1.38
CA ILE A 136 8.44 0.58 -2.41
C ILE A 136 9.92 0.66 -2.06
N ASP A 137 10.44 1.85 -1.74
CA ASP A 137 11.86 2.02 -1.36
C ASP A 137 12.21 1.22 -0.10
N LYS A 138 11.34 1.26 0.92
CA LYS A 138 11.57 0.49 2.16
C LYS A 138 11.56 -1.02 1.92
N MET A 139 10.60 -1.54 1.16
CA MET A 139 10.49 -2.97 0.88
C MET A 139 11.64 -3.47 0.00
N ASN A 140 12.12 -2.66 -0.95
CA ASN A 140 13.32 -2.96 -1.73
C ASN A 140 14.60 -3.08 -0.87
N ARG A 141 14.65 -2.37 0.26
CA ARG A 141 15.78 -2.39 1.21
C ARG A 141 15.64 -3.46 2.30
N LEU A 142 14.53 -4.20 2.34
CA LEU A 142 14.31 -5.22 3.35
C LEU A 142 15.24 -6.41 3.07
N GLU A 143 16.23 -6.63 3.94
CA GLU A 143 17.19 -7.73 3.79
C GLU A 143 16.58 -9.04 4.32
N LEU A 144 16.11 -9.90 3.41
CA LEU A 144 15.64 -11.26 3.70
C LEU A 144 16.69 -12.32 3.31
N ALA A 145 17.96 -12.08 3.67
CA ALA A 145 19.12 -12.89 3.26
C ALA A 145 19.30 -14.17 4.10
#